data_AF-A0A1Q8BJ94-F1
#
_entry.id   AF-A0A1Q8BJ94-F1
#
_cell.length_a   1.000
_cell.length_b   1.000
_cell.length_c   1.000
_cell.angle_alpha   90.00
_cell.angle_beta   90.00
_cell.angle_gamma   90.00
#
_symmetry.space_group_name_H-M   'P 1'
#
loop_
_entity.id
_entity.type
_entity.pdbx_description
1 polymer ?
#
loop_
_entity_poly.entity_id
_entity_poly.type
_entity_poly.pdbx_seq_one_letter_code
_entity_poly.pdbx_strand_id
1 'polypeptide(L)'
;MRKNILAAGITLLALALLFGVSYPEGLLFSIPISILNIILGLVTRTPPGLEIQPGSANIRLVIDRGVVRASIYQLVFLNSKLILKRLSSVTVTVILAFVLAVVGLEVLGIVGALMGGITGFSLQEFLTQRMRNKIGSEMQLTTVGESDIKIEYDDLVEVRLVKSRLYLITHSNSLSTSFPRGYSRKIEPMLANIFESKFTTEESVRAAEAAEKEDEKGQHPRGDRGKLSRR
;
A
#
# COMPACT_ATOMS: atom_id res chain seq x y z
N MET A 1 5.23 9.26 -6.99
CA MET A 1 6.24 9.37 -5.92
C MET A 1 7.25 10.46 -6.25
N ARG A 2 8.11 10.31 -7.27
CA ARG A 2 8.95 11.40 -7.81
C ARG A 2 8.20 12.73 -7.97
N LYS A 3 7.06 12.72 -8.65
CA LYS A 3 6.21 13.92 -8.85
C LYS A 3 5.76 14.56 -7.53
N ASN A 4 5.49 13.76 -6.50
CA ASN A 4 5.02 14.26 -5.20
C ASN A 4 6.16 14.90 -4.41
N ILE A 5 7.35 14.28 -4.41
CA ILE A 5 8.56 14.84 -3.78
C ILE A 5 8.97 16.15 -4.49
N LEU A 6 8.93 16.17 -5.82
CA LEU A 6 9.21 17.38 -6.60
C LEU A 6 8.18 18.48 -6.33
N ALA A 7 6.88 18.14 -6.34
CA ALA A 7 5.83 19.10 -6.02
C ALA A 7 6.02 19.66 -4.61
N ALA A 8 6.29 18.80 -3.62
CA ALA A 8 6.62 19.21 -2.26
C ALA A 8 7.80 20.19 -2.21
N GLY A 9 8.93 19.87 -2.87
CA GLY A 9 10.09 20.75 -2.93
C GLY A 9 9.80 22.11 -3.59
N ILE A 10 9.05 22.13 -4.69
CA ILE A 10 8.65 23.36 -5.38
C ILE A 10 7.69 24.19 -4.52
N THR A 11 6.70 23.55 -3.88
CA THR A 11 5.75 24.22 -2.98
C THR A 11 6.47 24.83 -1.78
N LEU A 12 7.43 24.11 -1.19
CA LEU A 12 8.27 24.63 -0.11
C LEU A 12 9.11 25.82 -0.56
N LEU A 13 9.68 25.77 -1.76
CA LEU A 13 10.45 26.89 -2.31
C LEU A 13 9.58 28.12 -2.54
N ALA A 14 8.38 27.93 -3.10
CA ALA A 14 7.42 29.02 -3.30
C ALA A 14 7.00 29.65 -1.96
N LEU A 15 6.71 28.82 -0.95
CA LEU A 15 6.40 29.28 0.41
C LEU A 15 7.57 30.05 1.02
N ALA A 16 8.80 29.54 0.89
CA ALA A 16 10.01 30.19 1.37
C ALA A 16 10.15 31.60 0.76
N LEU A 17 9.96 31.73 -0.56
CA LEU A 17 10.08 33.02 -1.24
C LEU A 17 8.94 33.99 -0.87
N LEU A 18 7.71 33.50 -0.72
CA LEU A 18 6.56 34.32 -0.35
C LEU A 18 6.66 34.87 1.08
N PHE A 19 7.05 34.02 2.04
CA PHE A 19 7.15 34.40 3.45
C PHE A 19 8.52 34.97 3.84
N GLY A 20 9.54 34.72 3.03
CA GLY A 20 10.91 35.15 3.29
C GLY A 20 11.12 36.66 3.29
N VAL A 21 10.25 37.42 2.59
CA VAL A 21 10.24 38.89 2.67
C VAL A 21 9.82 39.37 4.06
N SER A 22 8.93 38.64 4.72
CA SER A 22 8.45 38.96 6.08
C SER A 22 9.32 38.34 7.18
N TYR A 23 10.00 37.22 6.90
CA TYR A 23 10.84 36.48 7.84
C TYR A 23 12.18 36.08 7.18
N PRO A 24 13.11 37.03 7.00
CA PRO A 24 14.34 36.82 6.26
C PRO A 24 15.27 35.78 6.91
N GLU A 25 15.27 35.66 8.24
CA GLU A 25 16.03 34.62 8.95
C GLU A 25 15.56 33.20 8.60
N GLY A 26 14.25 33.04 8.33
CA GLY A 26 13.66 31.77 7.90
C GLY A 26 14.11 31.33 6.51
N LEU A 27 14.62 32.23 5.66
CA LEU A 27 15.14 31.90 4.33
C LEU A 27 16.41 31.03 4.40
N LEU A 28 17.25 31.24 5.42
CA LEU A 28 18.50 30.50 5.60
C LEU A 28 18.25 29.00 5.79
N PHE A 29 17.09 28.62 6.32
CA PHE A 29 16.70 27.23 6.52
C PHE A 29 15.76 26.73 5.43
N SER A 30 14.79 27.55 5.04
CA SER A 30 13.72 27.12 4.14
C SER A 30 14.19 26.90 2.70
N ILE A 31 15.10 27.73 2.17
CA ILE A 31 15.64 27.57 0.81
C ILE A 31 16.47 26.28 0.69
N PRO A 32 17.48 26.01 1.55
CA PRO A 32 18.26 24.77 1.46
C PRO A 32 17.41 23.51 1.61
N ILE A 33 16.43 23.51 2.52
CA ILE A 33 15.51 22.38 2.69
C ILE A 33 14.67 22.16 1.43
N SER A 34 14.20 23.23 0.79
CA SER A 34 13.43 23.14 -0.46
C SER A 34 14.28 22.58 -1.60
N ILE A 35 15.51 23.07 -1.75
CA ILE A 35 16.48 22.57 -2.74
C ILE A 35 16.78 21.09 -2.49
N LEU A 36 17.01 20.70 -1.24
CA LEU A 36 17.24 19.30 -0.86
C LEU A 36 16.07 18.40 -1.31
N ASN A 37 14.83 18.81 -1.03
CA ASN A 37 13.63 18.07 -1.45
C ASN A 37 13.55 17.94 -2.99
N ILE A 38 13.87 19.01 -3.73
CA ILE A 38 13.91 18.96 -5.20
C ILE A 38 14.98 17.98 -5.69
N ILE A 39 16.20 18.02 -5.13
CA ILE A 39 17.29 17.10 -5.47
C ILE A 39 16.86 15.65 -5.19
N LEU A 40 16.28 15.39 -4.01
CA LEU A 40 15.75 14.06 -3.68
C LEU A 40 14.72 13.61 -4.71
N GLY A 41 13.80 14.50 -5.12
CA GLY A 41 12.81 14.21 -6.16
C GLY A 41 13.44 13.91 -7.53
N LEU A 42 14.50 14.62 -7.92
CA LEU A 42 15.20 14.40 -9.19
C LEU A 42 15.95 13.06 -9.21
N VAL A 43 16.60 12.70 -8.10
CA VAL A 43 17.36 11.44 -7.98
C VAL A 43 16.43 10.23 -7.77
N THR A 44 15.23 10.44 -7.21
CA THR A 44 14.27 9.37 -6.96
C THR A 44 13.74 8.80 -8.28
N ARG A 45 14.05 7.53 -8.57
CA ARG A 45 13.52 6.82 -9.74
C ARG A 45 12.01 6.61 -9.63
N THR A 46 11.36 6.51 -10.79
CA THR A 46 9.93 6.18 -10.83
C THR A 46 9.75 4.71 -10.46
N PRO A 47 8.81 4.39 -9.55
CA PRO A 47 8.45 3.00 -9.25
C PRO A 47 8.03 2.24 -10.51
N PRO A 48 8.45 0.97 -10.71
CA PRO A 48 7.98 0.13 -11.82
C PRO A 48 6.48 -0.21 -11.70
N GLY A 49 5.93 -0.21 -10.48
CA GLY A 49 4.50 -0.28 -10.22
C GLY A 49 3.95 -1.71 -10.16
N LEU A 50 3.63 -2.30 -11.30
CA LEU A 50 3.08 -3.65 -11.37
C LEU A 50 3.80 -4.44 -12.46
N GLU A 51 4.37 -5.58 -12.09
CA GLU A 51 5.00 -6.50 -13.03
C GLU A 51 4.29 -7.84 -12.95
N ILE A 52 3.73 -8.28 -14.08
CA ILE A 52 3.07 -9.57 -14.24
C ILE A 52 4.06 -10.48 -14.96
N GLN A 53 4.35 -11.64 -14.39
CA GLN A 53 5.34 -12.59 -14.92
C GLN A 53 6.68 -11.90 -15.27
N PRO A 54 7.36 -11.26 -14.30
CA PRO A 54 8.71 -10.78 -14.56
C PRO A 54 9.57 -11.97 -15.01
N GLY A 55 10.56 -11.75 -15.89
CA GLY A 55 11.28 -12.79 -16.64
C GLY A 55 12.02 -13.90 -15.86
N SER A 56 11.82 -13.99 -14.54
CA SER A 56 12.21 -15.11 -13.68
C SER A 56 11.09 -16.16 -13.61
N ALA A 57 11.41 -17.41 -13.93
CA ALA A 57 10.46 -18.53 -14.00
C ALA A 57 9.66 -18.83 -12.71
N ASN A 58 10.09 -18.31 -11.56
CA ASN A 58 9.47 -18.58 -10.26
C ASN A 58 8.58 -17.45 -9.73
N ILE A 59 8.59 -16.27 -10.38
CA ILE A 59 7.82 -15.10 -9.92
C ILE A 59 6.61 -14.92 -10.83
N ARG A 60 5.42 -14.97 -10.23
CA ARG A 60 4.15 -14.79 -10.95
C ARG A 60 3.71 -13.34 -11.00
N LEU A 61 3.86 -12.62 -9.89
CA LEU A 61 3.38 -11.24 -9.76
C LEU A 61 4.26 -10.46 -8.79
N VAL A 62 4.62 -9.24 -9.16
CA VAL A 62 5.29 -8.29 -8.26
C VAL A 62 4.45 -7.03 -8.17
N ILE A 63 4.03 -6.71 -6.95
CA ILE A 63 3.32 -5.46 -6.64
C ILE A 63 4.27 -4.57 -5.86
N ASP A 64 4.58 -3.41 -6.45
CA ASP A 64 5.59 -2.49 -5.97
C ASP A 64 5.30 -1.87 -4.59
N ARG A 65 4.01 -1.79 -4.21
CA ARG A 65 3.59 -1.20 -2.94
C ARG A 65 2.34 -1.89 -2.38
N GLY A 66 2.52 -2.51 -1.23
CA GLY A 66 1.46 -2.85 -0.29
C GLY A 66 1.76 -2.25 1.08
N VAL A 67 0.74 -1.72 1.74
CA VAL A 67 0.89 -1.19 3.10
C VAL A 67 0.26 -2.16 4.08
N VAL A 68 1.07 -2.63 5.02
CA VAL A 68 0.64 -3.52 6.10
C VAL A 68 0.90 -2.79 7.41
N ARG A 69 -0.18 -2.48 8.13
CA ARG A 69 -0.17 -1.55 9.28
C ARG A 69 0.37 -0.19 8.86
N ALA A 70 1.59 0.17 9.26
CA ALA A 70 2.26 1.41 8.86
C ALA A 70 3.61 1.17 8.16
N SER A 71 3.94 -0.10 7.85
CA SER A 71 5.14 -0.46 7.09
C SER A 71 4.79 -0.65 5.62
N ILE A 72 5.72 -0.29 4.74
CA ILE A 72 5.57 -0.42 3.29
C ILE A 72 6.34 -1.66 2.84
N TYR A 73 5.66 -2.51 2.08
CA TYR A 73 6.21 -3.74 1.53
C TYR A 73 6.08 -3.76 0.01
N GLN A 74 6.98 -4.47 -0.65
CA GLN A 74 6.82 -4.95 -2.01
C GLN A 74 6.33 -6.40 -1.93
N LEU A 75 5.25 -6.72 -2.62
CA LEU A 75 4.69 -8.07 -2.61
C LEU A 75 5.24 -8.84 -3.80
N VAL A 76 5.80 -10.00 -3.52
CA VAL A 76 6.35 -10.93 -4.51
C VAL A 76 5.58 -12.24 -4.40
N PHE A 77 4.71 -12.49 -5.36
CA PHE A 77 3.97 -13.74 -5.47
C PHE A 77 4.83 -14.73 -6.27
N LEU A 78 5.23 -15.79 -5.60
CA LEU A 78 5.94 -16.91 -6.20
C LEU A 78 4.96 -18.03 -6.53
N ASN A 79 5.47 -19.16 -7.02
CA ASN A 79 4.63 -20.30 -7.37
C ASN A 79 3.89 -20.92 -6.17
N SER A 80 4.49 -20.94 -4.97
CA SER A 80 3.92 -21.60 -3.78
C SER A 80 3.75 -20.68 -2.57
N LYS A 81 4.28 -19.47 -2.63
CA LYS A 81 4.35 -18.56 -1.47
C LYS A 81 4.31 -17.10 -1.86
N LEU A 82 3.86 -16.29 -0.92
CA LEU A 82 3.92 -14.84 -0.98
C LEU A 82 5.03 -14.33 -0.05
N ILE A 83 5.91 -13.49 -0.58
CA ILE A 83 6.91 -12.76 0.20
C ILE A 83 6.58 -11.27 0.18
N LEU A 84 6.43 -10.68 1.35
CA LEU A 84 6.34 -9.24 1.56
C LEU A 84 7.73 -8.73 1.92
N LYS A 85 8.41 -8.14 0.94
CA LYS A 85 9.72 -7.52 1.08
C LYS A 85 9.59 -6.17 1.76
N ARG A 86 10.20 -5.98 2.93
CA ARG A 86 10.08 -4.70 3.66
C ARG A 86 10.87 -3.62 2.94
N LEU A 87 10.16 -2.58 2.48
CA LEU A 87 10.78 -1.40 1.87
C LEU A 87 11.00 -0.28 2.88
N SER A 88 10.06 -0.12 3.82
CA SER A 88 10.12 0.91 4.86
C SER A 88 9.35 0.47 6.10
N SER A 89 9.87 0.82 7.28
CA SER A 89 9.26 0.50 8.57
C SER A 89 8.37 1.65 9.07
N VAL A 90 7.51 1.35 10.05
CA VAL A 90 6.73 2.37 10.80
C VAL A 90 7.61 3.51 11.31
N THR A 91 8.82 3.19 11.79
CA THR A 91 9.78 4.18 12.28
C THR A 91 10.16 5.17 11.18
N VAL A 92 10.40 4.68 9.97
CA VAL A 92 10.77 5.54 8.84
C VAL A 92 9.54 6.26 8.25
N THR A 93 8.36 5.62 8.25
CA THR A 93 7.14 6.20 7.66
C THR A 93 6.45 7.23 8.53
N VAL A 94 6.45 7.04 9.85
CA VAL A 94 5.71 7.91 10.77
C VAL A 94 6.65 8.69 11.68
N ILE A 95 7.56 7.99 12.37
CA ILE A 95 8.39 8.62 13.41
C ILE A 95 9.34 9.66 12.80
N LEU A 96 9.95 9.38 11.66
CA LEU A 96 10.83 10.33 10.97
C LEU A 96 10.13 11.67 10.65
N ALA A 97 8.94 11.61 10.03
CA ALA A 97 8.18 12.81 9.69
C ALA A 97 7.74 13.57 10.93
N PHE A 98 7.34 12.86 11.98
CA PHE A 98 6.97 13.46 13.25
C PHE A 98 8.14 14.18 13.93
N VAL A 99 9.30 13.51 14.05
CA VAL A 99 10.51 14.10 14.66
C VAL A 99 10.94 15.34 13.89
N LEU A 100 10.97 15.30 12.56
CA LEU A 100 11.34 16.47 11.76
C LEU A 100 10.32 17.60 11.88
N ALA A 101 9.03 17.29 12.00
CA ALA A 101 8.00 18.30 12.27
C ALA A 101 8.19 18.96 13.65
N VAL A 102 8.54 18.19 14.69
CA VAL A 102 8.83 18.74 16.03
C VAL A 102 10.07 19.63 15.99
N VAL A 103 11.16 19.16 15.39
CA VAL A 103 12.38 19.98 15.24
C VAL A 103 12.09 21.25 14.43
N GLY A 104 11.30 21.14 13.35
CA GLY A 104 10.90 22.29 12.56
C GLY A 104 10.04 23.28 13.35
N LEU A 105 9.14 22.79 14.21
CA LEU A 105 8.31 23.62 15.08
C LEU A 105 9.16 24.51 16.00
N GLU A 106 10.21 23.95 16.58
CA GLU A 106 11.13 24.68 17.47
C GLU A 106 11.90 25.78 16.72
N VAL A 107 12.25 25.56 15.44
CA VAL A 107 13.09 26.51 14.68
C VAL A 107 12.28 27.62 14.01
N LEU A 108 11.13 27.30 13.40
CA LEU A 108 10.34 28.27 12.61
C LEU A 108 8.82 28.20 12.90
N GLY A 109 8.43 27.69 14.07
CA GLY A 109 7.02 27.57 14.43
C GLY A 109 6.25 26.69 13.44
N ILE A 110 4.98 27.04 13.19
CA ILE A 110 4.08 26.24 12.35
C ILE A 110 4.65 26.02 10.94
N VAL A 111 5.31 27.03 10.37
CA VAL A 111 5.94 26.92 9.05
C VAL A 111 7.02 25.84 9.09
N GLY A 112 7.91 25.88 10.07
CA GLY A 112 8.95 24.87 10.24
C GLY A 112 8.39 23.47 10.46
N ALA A 113 7.30 23.33 11.22
CA ALA A 113 6.65 22.04 11.43
C ALA A 113 6.14 21.41 10.11
N LEU A 114 5.50 22.23 9.26
CA LEU A 114 5.06 21.81 7.92
C LEU A 114 6.25 21.43 7.04
N MET A 115 7.32 22.23 7.05
CA MET A 115 8.55 21.94 6.30
C MET A 115 9.20 20.62 6.75
N GLY A 116 9.25 20.39 8.06
CA GLY A 116 9.79 19.17 8.66
C GLY A 116 8.98 17.94 8.26
N GLY A 117 7.65 18.02 8.37
CA GLY A 117 6.75 16.92 7.98
C GLY A 117 6.86 16.56 6.49
N ILE A 118 6.88 17.57 5.61
CA ILE A 118 7.05 17.37 4.17
C ILE A 118 8.43 16.77 3.85
N THR A 119 9.48 17.26 4.49
CA THR A 119 10.85 16.74 4.30
C THR A 119 10.96 15.29 4.78
N GLY A 120 10.35 14.95 5.91
CA GLY A 120 10.30 13.58 6.40
C GLY A 120 9.56 12.64 5.46
N PHE A 121 8.45 13.08 4.88
CA PHE A 121 7.76 12.32 3.83
C PHE A 121 8.63 12.10 2.60
N SER A 122 9.29 13.15 2.09
CA SER A 122 10.20 13.04 0.95
C SER A 122 11.36 12.09 1.20
N LEU A 123 11.96 12.16 2.39
CA LEU A 123 13.06 11.30 2.79
C LEU A 123 12.61 9.84 2.93
N GLN A 124 11.44 9.59 3.53
CA GLN A 124 10.88 8.24 3.57
C GLN A 124 10.67 7.66 2.18
N GLU A 125 10.07 8.43 1.27
CA GLU A 125 9.82 7.96 -0.10
C GLU A 125 11.14 7.68 -0.85
N PHE A 126 12.16 8.53 -0.67
CA PHE A 126 13.51 8.28 -1.20
C PHE A 126 14.13 6.99 -0.64
N LEU A 127 14.10 6.80 0.68
CA LEU A 127 14.65 5.60 1.34
C LEU A 127 13.91 4.33 0.89
N THR A 128 12.59 4.41 0.73
CA THR A 128 11.75 3.31 0.24
C THR A 128 12.18 2.89 -1.18
N GLN A 129 12.42 3.86 -2.05
CA GLN A 129 12.90 3.60 -3.42
C GLN A 129 14.32 3.06 -3.45
N ARG A 130 15.20 3.57 -2.58
CA ARG A 130 16.58 3.07 -2.48
C ARG A 130 16.61 1.62 -2.02
N MET A 131 15.82 1.26 -1.00
CA MET A 131 15.72 -0.12 -0.52
C MET A 131 15.21 -1.06 -1.61
N ARG A 132 14.19 -0.62 -2.36
CA ARG A 132 13.68 -1.38 -3.50
C ARG A 132 14.72 -1.62 -4.58
N ASN A 133 15.45 -0.57 -4.98
CA ASN A 133 16.50 -0.71 -5.98
C ASN A 133 17.56 -1.70 -5.53
N LYS A 134 17.92 -1.69 -4.24
CA LYS A 134 18.85 -2.66 -3.64
C LYS A 134 18.32 -4.09 -3.77
N ILE A 135 17.08 -4.34 -3.37
CA ILE A 135 16.44 -5.67 -3.47
C ILE A 135 16.40 -6.16 -4.92
N GLY A 136 16.07 -5.27 -5.86
CA GLY A 136 16.03 -5.58 -7.29
C GLY A 136 17.42 -5.85 -7.88
N SER A 137 18.42 -5.03 -7.56
CA SER A 137 19.79 -5.21 -8.08
C SER A 137 20.49 -6.45 -7.52
N GLU A 138 20.21 -6.80 -6.27
CA GLU A 138 20.79 -7.98 -5.61
C GLU A 138 19.99 -9.27 -5.90
N MET A 139 18.97 -9.22 -6.77
CA MET A 139 18.06 -10.34 -7.09
C MET A 139 17.46 -11.03 -5.84
N GLN A 140 17.28 -10.28 -4.76
CA GLN A 140 16.82 -10.82 -3.47
C GLN A 140 15.30 -11.01 -3.40
N LEU A 141 14.57 -10.89 -4.51
CA LEU A 141 13.11 -10.97 -4.54
C LEU A 141 12.59 -12.33 -4.04
N THR A 142 13.35 -13.41 -4.20
CA THR A 142 12.95 -14.79 -3.86
C THR A 142 13.44 -15.27 -2.48
N THR A 143 14.43 -14.60 -1.90
CA THR A 143 14.96 -14.93 -0.57
C THR A 143 14.12 -14.26 0.52
N VAL A 144 14.25 -14.67 1.78
CA VAL A 144 13.54 -14.05 2.90
C VAL A 144 14.58 -13.42 3.82
N GLY A 145 14.49 -12.10 4.03
CA GLY A 145 15.31 -11.36 4.98
C GLY A 145 14.68 -11.30 6.37
N GLU A 146 15.44 -10.80 7.34
CA GLU A 146 15.07 -10.72 8.77
C GLU A 146 13.77 -9.92 9.03
N SER A 147 13.43 -8.99 8.15
CA SER A 147 12.29 -8.09 8.32
C SER A 147 11.13 -8.31 7.33
N ASP A 148 11.29 -9.33 6.48
CA ASP A 148 10.29 -9.73 5.48
C ASP A 148 9.21 -10.60 6.11
N ILE A 149 8.03 -10.64 5.50
CA ILE A 149 6.97 -11.57 5.90
C ILE A 149 6.84 -12.62 4.80
N LYS A 150 6.90 -13.89 5.19
CA LYS A 150 6.69 -15.04 4.31
C LYS A 150 5.36 -15.70 4.68
N ILE A 151 4.54 -15.99 3.68
CA ILE A 151 3.28 -16.72 3.83
C ILE A 151 3.25 -17.82 2.78
N GLU A 152 3.17 -19.08 3.20
CA GLU A 152 2.95 -20.20 2.29
C GLU A 152 1.48 -20.21 1.84
N TYR A 153 1.21 -20.60 0.59
CA TYR A 153 -0.17 -20.63 0.09
C TYR A 153 -1.03 -21.70 0.76
N ASP A 154 -0.40 -22.74 1.30
CA ASP A 154 -1.07 -23.80 2.05
C ASP A 154 -1.64 -23.30 3.37
N ASP A 155 -0.99 -22.32 4.00
CA ASP A 155 -1.44 -21.71 5.26
C ASP A 155 -2.63 -20.75 5.08
N LEU A 156 -2.91 -20.35 3.83
CA LEU A 156 -4.02 -19.47 3.49
C LEU A 156 -5.31 -20.26 3.40
N VAL A 157 -6.32 -19.79 4.13
CA VAL A 157 -7.70 -20.29 4.07
C VAL A 157 -8.47 -19.55 3.00
N GLU A 158 -8.35 -18.22 2.96
CA GLU A 158 -9.08 -17.36 2.02
C GLU A 158 -8.22 -16.17 1.61
N VAL A 159 -8.30 -15.81 0.33
CA VAL A 159 -7.69 -14.60 -0.23
C VAL A 159 -8.79 -13.73 -0.81
N ARG A 160 -9.08 -12.62 -0.16
CA ARG A 160 -10.18 -11.73 -0.53
C ARG A 160 -9.69 -10.41 -1.10
N LEU A 161 -10.13 -10.05 -2.30
CA LEU A 161 -9.87 -8.74 -2.90
C LEU A 161 -11.12 -7.85 -2.83
N VAL A 162 -11.05 -6.78 -2.05
CA VAL A 162 -12.15 -5.82 -1.86
C VAL A 162 -11.66 -4.42 -2.23
N LYS A 163 -12.23 -3.83 -3.28
CA LYS A 163 -11.87 -2.51 -3.81
C LYS A 163 -10.39 -2.37 -4.16
N SER A 164 -9.55 -1.94 -3.23
CA SER A 164 -8.09 -1.82 -3.40
C SER A 164 -7.33 -2.42 -2.22
N ARG A 165 -7.98 -3.32 -1.47
CA ARG A 165 -7.37 -4.04 -0.35
C ARG A 165 -7.42 -5.54 -0.62
N LEU A 166 -6.30 -6.20 -0.39
CA LEU A 166 -6.18 -7.64 -0.37
C LEU A 166 -6.10 -8.10 1.07
N TYR A 167 -6.97 -9.04 1.42
CA TYR A 167 -6.99 -9.71 2.70
C TYR A 167 -6.48 -11.12 2.50
N LEU A 168 -5.50 -11.48 3.31
CA LEU A 168 -4.89 -12.80 3.36
C LEU A 168 -5.30 -13.40 4.70
N ILE A 169 -6.21 -14.36 4.66
CA ILE A 169 -6.82 -14.95 5.84
C ILE A 169 -6.20 -16.33 6.04
N THR A 170 -5.63 -16.53 7.22
CA THR A 170 -5.12 -17.82 7.72
C THR A 170 -6.04 -18.32 8.82
N HIS A 171 -5.83 -19.54 9.31
CA HIS A 171 -6.63 -20.09 10.40
C HIS A 171 -6.59 -19.25 11.69
N SER A 172 -5.46 -18.60 11.98
CA SER A 172 -5.25 -17.88 13.24
C SER A 172 -5.26 -16.36 13.10
N ASN A 173 -4.99 -15.82 11.90
CA ASN A 173 -4.75 -14.40 11.69
C ASN A 173 -5.26 -13.93 10.32
N SER A 174 -5.53 -12.63 10.21
CA SER A 174 -5.74 -11.96 8.92
C SER A 174 -4.71 -10.86 8.70
N LEU A 175 -4.20 -10.77 7.47
CA LEU A 175 -3.31 -9.73 7.02
C LEU A 175 -3.97 -8.95 5.89
N SER A 176 -4.16 -7.65 6.08
CA SER A 176 -4.66 -6.78 5.02
C SER A 176 -3.53 -5.94 4.45
N THR A 177 -3.48 -5.84 3.12
CA THR A 177 -2.61 -4.91 2.41
C THR A 177 -3.44 -4.02 1.49
N SER A 178 -3.15 -2.71 1.49
CA SER A 178 -3.78 -1.76 0.57
C SER A 178 -2.90 -1.44 -0.63
N PHE A 179 -3.51 -1.36 -1.81
CA PHE A 179 -2.87 -1.05 -3.08
C PHE A 179 -3.28 0.33 -3.63
N PRO A 180 -2.49 0.91 -4.54
CA PRO A 180 -2.91 2.09 -5.31
C PRO A 180 -4.21 1.83 -6.09
N ARG A 181 -4.98 2.90 -6.35
CA ARG A 181 -6.22 2.82 -7.13
C ARG A 181 -5.97 2.21 -8.51
N GLY A 182 -6.88 1.34 -8.94
CA GLY A 182 -6.84 0.68 -10.25
C GLY A 182 -5.93 -0.55 -10.33
N TYR A 183 -5.14 -0.86 -9.28
CA TYR A 183 -4.31 -2.08 -9.27
C TYR A 183 -5.16 -3.34 -9.13
N SER A 184 -6.19 -3.30 -8.29
CA SER A 184 -7.10 -4.44 -8.03
C SER A 184 -7.60 -5.08 -9.32
N ARG A 185 -8.18 -4.28 -10.22
CA ARG A 185 -8.71 -4.76 -11.51
C ARG A 185 -7.64 -5.41 -12.39
N LYS A 186 -6.38 -4.98 -12.29
CA LYS A 186 -5.27 -5.53 -13.08
C LYS A 186 -4.74 -6.83 -12.48
N ILE A 187 -4.72 -6.96 -11.16
CA ILE A 187 -4.16 -8.12 -10.46
C ILE A 187 -5.19 -9.21 -10.22
N GLU A 188 -6.47 -8.89 -10.20
CA GLU A 188 -7.58 -9.82 -9.98
C GLU A 188 -7.48 -11.11 -10.81
N PRO A 189 -7.31 -11.09 -12.15
CA PRO A 189 -7.20 -12.34 -12.92
C PRO A 189 -5.98 -13.17 -12.52
N MET A 190 -4.89 -12.52 -12.10
CA MET A 190 -3.69 -13.21 -11.66
C MET A 190 -3.86 -13.83 -10.28
N LEU A 191 -4.51 -13.11 -9.35
CA LEU A 191 -4.81 -13.64 -8.01
C LEU A 191 -5.81 -14.79 -8.09
N ALA A 192 -6.82 -14.69 -8.96
CA ALA A 192 -7.74 -15.80 -9.23
C ALA A 192 -7.01 -17.03 -9.79
N ASN A 193 -6.02 -16.83 -10.67
CA ASN A 193 -5.20 -17.94 -11.19
C ASN A 193 -4.26 -18.54 -10.11
N ILE A 194 -3.69 -17.71 -9.23
CA ILE A 194 -2.73 -18.18 -8.21
C ILE A 194 -3.44 -18.94 -7.09
N PHE A 195 -4.59 -18.46 -6.64
CA PHE A 195 -5.28 -18.96 -5.45
C PHE A 195 -6.52 -19.79 -5.76
N GLU A 196 -6.97 -19.80 -7.02
CA GLU A 196 -8.08 -20.61 -7.51
C GLU A 196 -9.30 -20.58 -6.58
N SER A 197 -9.64 -21.71 -5.97
CA SER A 197 -10.79 -21.86 -5.07
C SER A 197 -10.70 -21.05 -3.79
N LYS A 198 -9.50 -20.63 -3.37
CA LYS A 198 -9.30 -19.79 -2.17
C LYS A 198 -9.53 -18.30 -2.47
N PHE A 199 -9.65 -17.90 -3.74
CA PHE A 199 -9.81 -16.50 -4.12
C PHE A 199 -11.27 -16.04 -4.12
N THR A 200 -11.53 -14.91 -3.49
CA THR A 200 -12.88 -14.30 -3.41
C THR A 200 -12.85 -12.80 -3.72
N THR A 201 -13.90 -12.31 -4.36
CA THR A 201 -14.13 -10.88 -4.60
C THR A 201 -15.37 -10.40 -3.85
N GLU A 202 -15.50 -9.08 -3.67
CA GLU A 202 -16.69 -8.49 -3.03
C GLU A 202 -17.98 -8.86 -3.79
N GLU A 203 -17.92 -9.00 -5.11
CA GLU A 203 -19.05 -9.42 -5.95
C GLU A 203 -19.36 -10.91 -5.77
N SER A 204 -18.35 -11.78 -5.67
CA SER A 204 -18.59 -13.22 -5.45
C SER A 204 -19.18 -13.50 -4.07
N VAL A 205 -18.75 -12.78 -3.03
CA VAL A 205 -19.31 -12.91 -1.68
C VAL A 205 -20.77 -12.44 -1.64
N ARG A 206 -21.08 -11.30 -2.26
CA ARG A 206 -22.46 -10.81 -2.34
C ARG A 206 -23.36 -11.71 -3.19
N ALA A 207 -22.83 -12.31 -4.26
CA ALA A 207 -23.57 -13.25 -5.09
C ALA A 207 -23.87 -14.56 -4.34
N ALA A 208 -22.92 -15.07 -3.55
CA ALA A 208 -23.12 -16.24 -2.69
C ALA A 208 -24.16 -15.97 -1.60
N GLU A 209 -24.06 -14.83 -0.90
CA GLU A 209 -25.05 -14.43 0.12
C GLU A 209 -26.45 -14.19 -0.48
N ALA A 210 -26.53 -13.74 -1.74
CA ALA A 210 -27.80 -13.57 -2.44
C ALA A 210 -28.40 -14.92 -2.86
N ALA A 211 -27.58 -15.86 -3.31
CA ALA A 211 -28.00 -17.22 -3.68
C ALA A 211 -28.47 -18.02 -2.46
N GLU A 212 -27.78 -17.95 -1.32
CA GLU A 212 -28.22 -18.59 -0.07
C GLU A 212 -29.58 -18.04 0.39
N LYS A 213 -29.81 -16.73 0.26
CA LYS A 213 -31.11 -16.11 0.59
C LYS A 213 -32.24 -16.46 -0.38
N GLU A 214 -31.93 -16.82 -1.62
CA GLU A 214 -32.92 -17.35 -2.57
C GLU A 214 -33.23 -18.82 -2.30
N ASP A 215 -32.23 -19.62 -1.92
CA ASP A 215 -32.40 -21.04 -1.60
C ASP A 215 -33.21 -21.22 -0.28
N GLU A 216 -32.98 -20.38 0.73
CA GLU A 216 -33.81 -20.32 1.95
C GLU A 216 -35.28 -19.96 1.64
N LYS A 217 -35.54 -19.14 0.62
CA LYS A 217 -36.91 -18.80 0.18
C LYS A 217 -37.56 -19.92 -0.64
N GLY A 218 -36.77 -20.75 -1.32
CA GLY A 218 -37.23 -21.91 -2.08
C GLY A 218 -37.58 -23.12 -1.21
N GLN A 219 -36.96 -23.23 -0.02
CA GLN A 219 -37.14 -24.37 0.89
C GLN A 219 -38.36 -24.29 1.82
N HIS A 220 -39.11 -23.18 1.82
CA HIS A 220 -40.42 -23.15 2.46
C HIS A 220 -41.51 -23.57 1.46
N PRO A 221 -42.11 -24.78 1.59
CA PRO A 221 -43.31 -25.09 0.83
C PRO A 221 -44.37 -24.08 1.25
N ARG A 222 -44.88 -23.32 0.28
CA ARG A 222 -46.09 -22.50 0.46
C ARG A 222 -47.21 -23.46 0.87
N GLY A 223 -47.38 -23.61 2.17
CA GLY A 223 -48.42 -24.41 2.78
C GLY A 223 -49.77 -23.96 2.25
N ASP A 224 -50.40 -24.89 1.55
CA ASP A 224 -51.76 -24.86 1.04
C ASP A 224 -52.72 -24.48 2.18
N ARG A 225 -53.10 -23.19 2.26
CA ARG A 225 -54.09 -22.72 3.24
C ARG A 225 -55.46 -23.15 2.75
N GLY A 226 -55.85 -24.32 3.24
CA GLY A 226 -57.14 -24.95 3.05
C GLY A 226 -58.32 -24.01 3.24
N LYS A 227 -59.30 -24.22 2.36
CA LYS A 227 -60.67 -23.69 2.40
C LYS A 227 -61.30 -23.93 3.77
N LEU A 228 -61.77 -22.87 4.43
CA LEU A 228 -62.77 -22.98 5.49
C LEU A 228 -64.14 -22.55 4.96
N SER A 229 -64.98 -23.56 4.77
CA SER A 229 -66.41 -23.50 4.50
C SER A 229 -67.13 -22.81 5.66
N ARG A 230 -67.80 -21.68 5.39
CA ARG A 230 -68.77 -21.07 6.30
C ARG A 230 -70.07 -21.88 6.28
N ARG A 231 -70.49 -22.35 7.46
CA ARG A 231 -71.90 -22.62 7.79
C ARG A 231 -72.33 -21.61 8.83
#